data_AF-A0A3D3MHS3-F1
#
_entry.id   AF-A0A3D3MHS3-F1
#
_cell.length_a   1.000
_cell.length_b   1.000
_cell.length_c   1.000
_cell.angle_alpha   90.00
_cell.angle_beta   90.00
_cell.angle_gamma   90.00
#
_symmetry.space_group_name_H-M   'P 1'
#
loop_
_entity.id
_entity.type
_entity.pdbx_description
1 polymer ?
#
loop_
_entity_poly.entity_id
_entity_poly.type
_entity_poly.pdbx_seq_one_letter_code
_entity_poly.pdbx_strand_id
1 'polypeptide(L)'
;MNKTQIKNYSIAGLFLLSAGILNAQVGINTSSPDPSSVLDISSTIKGVLLPRLTTAQRNAISNPATGLLIYETSPVNKFSGYICL
;
A
#
# COMPACT_ATOMS: atom_id res chain seq x y z
N MET A 1 -12.91 -18.31 -41.30
CA MET A 1 -12.39 -17.22 -40.45
C MET A 1 -11.36 -16.42 -41.25
N ASN A 2 -11.48 -15.09 -41.28
CA ASN A 2 -10.77 -14.25 -42.24
C ASN A 2 -9.38 -13.91 -41.67
N LYS A 3 -8.33 -13.82 -42.50
CA LYS A 3 -6.94 -13.57 -42.04
C LYS A 3 -6.81 -12.32 -41.15
N THR A 4 -7.62 -11.29 -41.39
CA THR A 4 -7.71 -10.07 -40.57
C THR A 4 -8.26 -10.33 -39.17
N GLN A 5 -9.25 -11.22 -39.05
CA GLN A 5 -9.84 -11.59 -37.76
C GLN A 5 -8.85 -12.38 -36.91
N ILE A 6 -8.10 -13.31 -37.52
CA ILE A 6 -7.05 -14.09 -36.84
C ILE A 6 -5.98 -13.16 -36.26
N LYS A 7 -5.53 -12.16 -37.04
CA LYS A 7 -4.51 -11.20 -36.60
C LYS A 7 -4.99 -10.30 -35.45
N ASN A 8 -6.26 -9.85 -35.47
CA ASN A 8 -6.83 -9.05 -34.39
C ASN A 8 -6.98 -9.87 -33.09
N TYR A 9 -7.42 -11.12 -33.16
CA TYR A 9 -7.49 -11.99 -31.98
C TYR A 9 -6.10 -12.30 -31.40
N SER A 10 -5.07 -12.46 -32.24
CA SER A 10 -3.70 -12.66 -31.77
C SER A 10 -3.15 -11.44 -31.01
N ILE A 11 -3.45 -10.21 -31.47
CA ILE A 11 -3.01 -8.98 -30.78
C ILE A 11 -3.78 -8.81 -29.46
N ALA A 12 -5.08 -9.08 -29.43
CA ALA A 12 -5.88 -9.05 -28.21
C ALA A 12 -5.39 -10.08 -27.17
N GLY A 13 -5.04 -11.29 -27.61
CA GLY A 13 -4.46 -12.33 -26.76
C GLY A 13 -3.11 -11.93 -26.15
N LEU A 14 -2.24 -11.26 -26.91
CA LEU A 14 -0.95 -10.78 -26.42
C LEU A 14 -1.09 -9.64 -25.39
N PHE A 15 -2.07 -8.75 -25.57
CA PHE A 15 -2.36 -7.68 -24.62
C PHE A 15 -2.98 -8.20 -23.31
N LEU A 16 -3.81 -9.24 -23.38
CA LEU A 16 -4.37 -9.90 -22.19
C LEU A 16 -3.32 -10.68 -21.39
N LEU A 17 -2.28 -11.20 -22.05
CA LEU A 17 -1.21 -11.94 -21.38
C LEU A 17 -0.25 -11.03 -20.58
N SER A 18 -0.04 -9.78 -21.00
CA SER A 18 0.83 -8.84 -20.28
C SER A 18 0.17 -8.18 -19.06
N ALA A 19 -1.17 -8.17 -18.99
CA ALA A 19 -1.91 -7.61 -17.87
C ALA A 19 -1.77 -8.44 -16.57
N GLY A 20 -1.42 -9.73 -16.67
CA GLY A 20 -1.32 -10.65 -15.53
C GLY A 20 -0.08 -10.51 -14.65
N ILE A 21 0.85 -9.58 -14.96
CA ILE A 21 2.16 -9.48 -14.32
C ILE A 21 2.42 -8.14 -13.63
N LEU A 22 1.42 -7.26 -13.54
CA LEU A 22 1.56 -5.94 -12.92
C LEU A 22 1.27 -6.03 -11.41
N ASN A 23 2.29 -5.86 -10.57
CA ASN A 23 2.13 -5.72 -9.12
C ASN A 23 1.68 -4.29 -8.79
N ALA A 24 0.56 -4.14 -8.07
CA ALA A 24 0.02 -2.84 -7.64
C ALA A 24 0.66 -2.34 -6.33
N GLN A 25 2.00 -2.34 -6.27
CA GLN A 25 2.76 -1.86 -5.12
C GLN A 25 2.92 -0.34 -5.16
N VAL A 26 2.82 0.31 -3.99
CA VAL A 26 2.98 1.76 -3.86
C VAL A 26 4.41 2.08 -3.45
N GLY A 27 5.18 2.68 -4.35
CA GLY A 27 6.50 3.24 -4.05
C GLY A 27 6.41 4.75 -3.83
N ILE A 28 6.92 5.25 -2.70
CA ILE A 28 7.11 6.69 -2.46
C ILE A 28 8.60 6.98 -2.47
N ASN A 29 9.03 7.79 -3.44
CA ASN A 29 10.43 8.18 -3.64
C ASN A 29 11.37 6.98 -3.89
N THR A 30 10.84 5.87 -4.42
CA THR A 30 11.57 4.72 -4.97
C THR A 30 10.87 4.25 -6.25
N SER A 31 11.66 3.90 -7.28
CA SER A 31 11.17 3.30 -8.53
C SER A 31 11.19 1.78 -8.50
N SER A 32 11.83 1.19 -7.49
CA SER A 32 11.92 -0.25 -7.29
C SER A 32 11.55 -0.57 -5.83
N PRO A 33 10.24 -0.57 -5.49
CA PRO A 33 9.79 -1.03 -4.19
C PRO A 33 10.28 -2.46 -3.92
N ASP A 34 10.58 -2.76 -2.66
CA ASP A 34 10.92 -4.12 -2.26
C ASP A 34 9.79 -5.10 -2.66
N PRO A 35 10.09 -6.24 -3.30
CA PRO A 35 9.08 -7.21 -3.76
C PRO A 35 8.20 -7.79 -2.65
N SER A 36 8.66 -7.73 -1.39
CA SER A 36 7.91 -8.18 -0.21
C SER A 36 7.02 -7.09 0.39
N SER A 37 7.00 -5.89 -0.19
CA SER A 37 6.30 -4.72 0.34
C SER A 37 5.09 -4.33 -0.52
N VAL A 38 3.99 -3.97 0.16
CA VAL A 38 2.83 -3.33 -0.51
C VAL A 38 3.03 -1.81 -0.59
N LEU A 39 3.76 -1.24 0.37
CA LEU A 39 4.14 0.17 0.44
C LEU A 39 5.62 0.28 0.83
N ASP A 40 6.43 0.87 -0.04
CA ASP A 40 7.85 1.16 0.20
C ASP A 40 8.10 2.67 0.14
N ILE A 41 8.76 3.20 1.16
CA ILE A 41 9.04 4.63 1.29
C ILE A 41 10.52 4.81 1.59
N SER A 42 11.25 5.41 0.66
CA SER A 42 12.68 5.66 0.82
C SER A 42 12.99 7.14 0.97
N SER A 43 13.71 7.53 2.01
CA SER A 43 14.24 8.88 2.17
C SER A 43 15.42 8.91 3.13
N THR A 44 16.40 9.77 2.86
CA THR A 44 17.56 10.00 3.74
C THR A 44 17.38 11.17 4.69
N ILE A 45 16.35 12.01 4.46
CA ILE A 45 16.15 13.29 5.18
C ILE A 45 14.70 13.51 5.66
N LYS A 46 13.75 12.64 5.29
CA LYS A 46 12.33 12.75 5.67
C LYS A 46 11.84 11.45 6.29
N GLY A 47 10.90 11.56 7.22
CA GLY A 47 10.19 10.42 7.81
C GLY A 47 8.74 10.35 7.36
N VAL A 48 8.03 9.33 7.83
CA VAL A 48 6.59 9.18 7.62
C VAL A 48 5.84 9.76 8.81
N LEU A 49 4.95 10.72 8.55
CA LEU A 49 4.07 11.24 9.58
C LEU A 49 2.80 10.37 9.63
N LEU A 50 2.72 9.51 10.64
CA LEU A 50 1.52 8.72 10.91
C LEU A 50 0.38 9.59 11.46
N PRO A 51 -0.87 9.12 11.39
CA PRO A 51 -2.00 9.79 12.02
C PRO A 51 -1.72 10.09 13.50
N ARG A 52 -1.85 11.37 13.88
CA ARG A 52 -1.61 11.86 15.23
C ARG A 52 -2.92 11.98 15.98
N LEU A 53 -3.12 11.14 16.99
CA LEU A 53 -4.38 11.08 17.74
C LEU A 53 -4.13 11.33 19.23
N THR A 54 -5.10 11.92 19.93
CA THR A 54 -5.14 11.85 21.39
C THR A 54 -5.57 10.45 21.83
N THR A 55 -5.30 10.09 23.09
CA THR A 55 -5.80 8.85 23.68
C THR A 55 -7.31 8.68 23.54
N ALA A 56 -8.09 9.75 23.69
CA ALA A 56 -9.54 9.71 23.49
C ALA A 56 -9.91 9.42 22.03
N GLN A 57 -9.24 10.04 21.06
CA GLN A 57 -9.48 9.82 19.64
C GLN A 57 -9.07 8.41 19.18
N ARG A 58 -7.95 7.88 19.68
CA ARG A 58 -7.58 6.48 19.45
C ARG A 58 -8.67 5.55 19.94
N ASN A 59 -9.11 5.74 21.19
CA ASN A 59 -10.11 4.86 21.83
C ASN A 59 -11.48 4.96 21.14
N ALA A 60 -11.75 6.04 20.40
CA ALA A 60 -12.95 6.22 19.60
C ALA A 60 -12.93 5.49 18.25
N ILE A 61 -11.80 4.87 17.85
CA ILE A 61 -11.73 4.07 16.62
C ILE A 61 -12.52 2.78 16.83
N SER A 62 -13.66 2.65 16.15
CA SER A 62 -14.44 1.40 16.12
C SER A 62 -13.77 0.36 15.24
N ASN A 63 -13.65 -0.88 15.73
CA ASN A 63 -13.10 -2.02 14.98
C ASN A 63 -11.74 -1.74 14.32
N PRO A 64 -10.71 -1.35 15.10
CA PRO A 64 -9.39 -1.06 14.55
C PRO A 64 -8.83 -2.30 13.84
N ALA A 65 -8.31 -2.10 12.62
CA ALA A 65 -7.66 -3.17 11.89
C ALA A 65 -6.45 -3.70 12.68
N THR A 66 -6.23 -5.02 12.64
CA THR A 66 -5.01 -5.62 13.20
C THR A 66 -3.78 -5.05 12.47
N GLY A 67 -2.80 -4.61 13.25
CA GLY A 67 -1.59 -3.95 12.74
C GLY A 67 -1.74 -2.46 12.45
N LEU A 68 -2.87 -1.81 12.81
CA LEU A 68 -3.04 -0.36 12.60
C LEU A 68 -2.02 0.44 13.43
N LEU A 69 -1.25 1.30 12.75
CA LEU A 69 -0.20 2.14 13.34
C LEU A 69 -0.68 3.59 13.51
N ILE A 70 -0.50 4.14 14.71
CA ILE A 70 -0.83 5.54 15.02
C ILE A 70 0.23 6.13 15.96
N TYR A 71 0.34 7.46 15.94
CA TYR A 71 1.15 8.19 16.92
C TYR A 71 0.25 8.92 17.90
N GLU A 72 0.38 8.64 19.19
CA GLU A 72 -0.38 9.35 20.21
C GLU A 72 0.33 10.61 20.65
N THR A 73 -0.40 11.73 20.73
CA THR A 73 0.15 13.05 21.08
C THR A 73 -0.27 13.58 22.45
N SER A 74 -1.22 12.92 23.13
CA SER A 74 -1.71 13.35 24.45
C SER A 74 -2.40 12.20 25.19
N PRO A 75 -2.17 12.03 26.50
CA PRO A 75 -1.35 12.88 27.39
C PRO A 75 0.16 12.60 27.32
N VAL A 76 0.55 11.46 26.75
CA VAL A 76 1.96 11.07 26.58
C VAL A 76 2.21 10.79 25.11
N ASN A 77 3.28 11.38 24.59
CA ASN A 77 3.78 11.12 23.24
C ASN A 77 4.27 9.68 23.16
N LYS A 78 3.54 8.80 22.46
CA LYS A 78 3.95 7.40 22.29
C LYS A 78 3.49 6.82 20.97
N PHE A 79 4.28 5.89 20.45
CA PHE A 79 3.87 5.06 19.33
C PHE A 79 2.90 3.99 19.85
N SER A 80 1.71 3.91 19.24
CA SER A 80 0.69 2.92 19.62
C SER A 80 0.25 2.15 18.37
N GLY A 81 0.20 0.83 18.49
CA GLY A 81 -0.26 -0.05 17.44
C GLY A 81 -1.29 -1.03 17.96
N TYR A 82 -2.25 -1.41 17.11
CA TYR A 82 -3.17 -2.50 17.40
C TYR A 82 -2.52 -3.83 17.01
N ILE A 83 -1.56 -4.28 17.82
CA ILE A 83 -0.98 -5.61 17.69
C ILE A 83 -1.92 -6.60 18.40
N CYS A 84 -2.41 -7.60 17.67
CA CYS A 84 -2.99 -8.78 18.27
C CYS A 84 -1.82 -9.63 18.78
N LEU A 85 -1.66 -9.77 20.10
CA LEU A 85 -0.78 -10.78 20.71
C LEU A 85 -1.57 -12.07 20.90
#